data_AF-A0A9J6CE94-F1
#
_entry.id   AF-A0A9J6CE94-F1
#
_cell.length_a   1.000
_cell.length_b   1.000
_cell.length_c   1.000
_cell.angle_alpha   90.00
_cell.angle_beta   90.00
_cell.angle_gamma   90.00
#
_symmetry.space_group_name_H-M   'P 1'
#
loop_
_entity.id
_entity.type
_entity.pdbx_description
1 polymer ?
#
loop_
_entity_poly.entity_id
_entity_poly.type
_entity_poly.pdbx_seq_one_letter_code
_entity_poly.pdbx_strand_id
1 'polypeptide(L)'
;MLSSKVNLLKLVPQNYYRYRSVRKYVLRPMINDPKKKTDEDDENGNEFQKFKMKQLKFQMDDGKPIHLKAGKRDKFFYYATLWLCGFGLMNYFAFIYYSALSEKDKKKFDEFWELK
;
A
#
# COMPACT_ATOMS: atom_id res chain seq x y z
N MET A 1 27.79 31.53 -1.61
CA MET A 1 27.57 30.62 -0.46
C MET A 1 26.60 29.52 -0.88
N LEU A 2 27.14 28.30 -1.00
CA LEU A 2 26.52 26.97 -1.01
C LEU A 2 25.11 26.81 -1.63
N SER A 3 25.10 26.54 -2.94
CA SER A 3 24.00 25.90 -3.68
C SER A 3 23.89 24.43 -3.25
N SER A 4 23.13 24.15 -2.20
CA SER A 4 22.77 22.79 -1.78
C SER A 4 21.65 22.21 -2.64
N LYS A 5 21.92 22.01 -3.94
CA LYS A 5 21.19 21.03 -4.74
C LYS A 5 21.76 19.65 -4.39
N VAL A 6 21.24 19.08 -3.30
CA VAL A 6 21.53 17.70 -2.91
C VAL A 6 21.02 16.80 -4.03
N ASN A 7 21.97 16.22 -4.76
CA ASN A 7 21.75 15.22 -5.81
C ASN A 7 21.11 13.97 -5.21
N LEU A 8 19.78 13.97 -5.04
CA LEU A 8 19.01 12.76 -4.66
C LEU A 8 18.91 11.73 -5.80
N LEU A 9 19.45 12.03 -6.98
CA LEU A 9 19.50 11.13 -8.14
C LEU A 9 20.71 10.17 -8.16
N LYS A 10 21.59 10.20 -7.15
CA LYS A 10 22.79 9.34 -7.10
C LYS A 10 22.70 8.12 -6.15
N LEU A 11 21.55 7.88 -5.52
CA LEU A 11 21.33 6.69 -4.68
C LEU A 11 20.41 5.63 -5.31
N VAL A 12 20.20 5.69 -6.62
CA VAL A 12 19.57 4.58 -7.35
C VAL A 12 20.68 3.59 -7.72
N PRO A 13 20.76 2.39 -7.12
CA PRO A 13 21.79 1.42 -7.46
C PRO A 13 21.72 1.10 -8.96
N GLN A 14 22.87 1.17 -9.64
CA GLN A 14 23.08 0.89 -11.08
C GLN A 14 22.64 -0.52 -11.56
N ASN A 15 21.98 -1.32 -10.72
CA ASN A 15 21.54 -2.69 -11.01
C ASN A 15 20.18 -2.80 -11.72
N TYR A 16 19.48 -1.69 -11.99
CA TYR A 16 18.16 -1.73 -12.65
C TYR A 16 18.21 -2.17 -14.12
N TYR A 17 19.34 -1.99 -14.82
CA TYR A 17 19.44 -2.35 -16.24
C TYR A 17 19.73 -3.84 -16.49
N ARG A 18 19.99 -4.63 -15.45
CA ARG A 18 20.20 -6.09 -15.58
C ARG A 18 18.89 -6.88 -15.75
N TYR A 19 17.73 -6.23 -15.80
CA TYR A 19 16.45 -6.92 -15.99
C TYR A 19 16.07 -7.19 -17.46
N ARG A 20 16.76 -6.58 -18.44
CA ARG A 20 16.47 -6.80 -19.87
C ARG A 20 16.96 -8.16 -20.37
N SER A 21 18.12 -8.63 -19.88
CA SER A 21 18.60 -10.00 -20.14
C SER A 21 17.81 -11.04 -19.35
N VAL A 22 17.47 -10.75 -18.08
CA VAL A 22 16.66 -11.63 -17.21
C VAL A 22 15.28 -11.93 -17.82
N ARG A 23 14.65 -10.99 -18.54
CA ARG A 23 13.40 -11.27 -19.29
C ARG A 23 13.55 -12.39 -20.33
N LYS A 24 14.73 -12.58 -20.91
CA LYS A 24 15.00 -13.61 -21.91
C LYS A 24 15.42 -14.95 -21.29
N TYR A 25 15.89 -14.96 -20.04
CA TYR A 25 16.40 -16.15 -19.35
C TYR A 25 15.55 -16.64 -18.16
N VAL A 26 14.66 -15.81 -17.60
CA VAL A 26 13.77 -16.20 -16.48
C VAL A 26 12.33 -16.45 -16.93
N LEU A 27 11.88 -15.79 -18.00
CA LEU A 27 10.54 -16.00 -18.57
C LEU A 27 10.53 -16.97 -19.77
N ARG A 28 11.67 -17.23 -20.45
CA ARG A 28 11.72 -18.21 -21.55
C ARG A 28 11.83 -19.69 -21.14
N PRO A 29 12.52 -20.10 -20.06
CA PRO A 29 12.56 -21.53 -19.72
C PRO A 29 11.18 -22.05 -19.27
N MET A 30 10.29 -21.17 -18.79
CA MET A 30 8.94 -21.56 -18.36
C MET A 30 8.00 -21.95 -19.51
N ILE A 31 8.37 -21.71 -20.77
CA ILE A 31 7.55 -22.08 -21.93
C ILE A 31 8.15 -23.29 -22.68
N ASN A 32 9.45 -23.58 -22.55
CA ASN A 32 10.17 -24.47 -23.50
C ASN A 32 11.17 -25.48 -22.90
N ASP A 33 11.18 -25.79 -21.60
CA ASP A 33 12.02 -26.88 -21.08
C ASP A 33 11.23 -28.21 -21.01
N PRO A 34 11.45 -29.19 -21.93
CA PRO A 34 10.75 -30.48 -21.92
C PRO A 34 11.33 -31.48 -20.88
N LYS A 35 12.12 -31.03 -19.90
CA LYS A 35 12.81 -31.96 -18.98
C LYS A 35 12.04 -32.17 -17.67
N LYS A 36 11.37 -33.32 -17.68
CA LYS A 36 10.95 -34.18 -16.55
C LYS A 36 9.99 -33.53 -15.56
N LYS A 37 8.71 -33.73 -15.86
CA LYS A 37 7.58 -33.46 -14.99
C LYS A 37 7.56 -34.54 -13.89
N THR A 38 7.90 -34.15 -12.67
CA THR A 38 7.64 -34.93 -11.44
C THR A 38 6.44 -34.30 -10.76
N ASP A 39 5.47 -35.12 -10.35
CA ASP A 39 4.14 -34.67 -9.94
C ASP A 39 4.13 -33.82 -8.65
N GLU A 40 5.28 -33.72 -7.95
CA GLU A 40 5.51 -32.90 -6.75
C GLU A 40 5.90 -31.43 -7.07
N ASP A 41 6.27 -31.12 -8.32
CA ASP A 41 6.74 -29.78 -8.72
C ASP A 41 5.62 -28.86 -9.25
N ASP A 42 4.44 -29.41 -9.54
CA ASP A 42 3.34 -28.70 -10.20
C ASP A 42 2.61 -27.70 -9.28
N GLU A 43 2.52 -27.96 -7.97
CA GLU A 43 1.95 -27.00 -7.01
C GLU A 43 2.92 -25.86 -6.67
N ASN A 44 4.18 -26.19 -6.38
CA ASN A 44 5.21 -25.24 -5.96
C ASN A 44 5.63 -24.28 -7.11
N GLY A 45 5.68 -24.77 -8.35
CA GLY A 45 5.98 -23.95 -9.53
C GLY A 45 4.96 -22.83 -9.75
N ASN A 46 3.68 -23.09 -9.44
CA ASN A 46 2.60 -22.12 -9.65
C ASN A 46 2.65 -20.98 -8.62
N GLU A 47 3.00 -21.27 -7.37
CA GLU A 47 3.16 -20.25 -6.33
C GLU A 47 4.37 -19.34 -6.59
N PHE A 48 5.50 -19.93 -6.99
CA PHE A 48 6.70 -19.17 -7.30
C PHE A 48 6.49 -18.22 -8.49
N GLN A 49 5.76 -18.66 -9.53
CA GLN A 49 5.39 -17.82 -10.66
C GLN A 49 4.49 -16.65 -10.20
N LYS A 50 3.46 -16.91 -9.39
CA LYS A 50 2.60 -15.86 -8.81
C LYS A 50 3.41 -14.85 -7.98
N PHE A 51 4.38 -15.33 -7.21
CA PHE A 51 5.28 -14.47 -6.43
C PHE A 51 6.13 -13.57 -7.33
N LYS A 52 6.75 -14.13 -8.37
CA LYS A 52 7.55 -13.36 -9.35
C LYS A 52 6.72 -12.30 -10.08
N MET A 53 5.48 -12.62 -10.43
CA MET A 53 4.54 -11.66 -11.03
C MET A 53 4.19 -10.51 -10.07
N LYS A 54 3.99 -10.80 -8.77
CA LYS A 54 3.81 -9.77 -7.74
C LYS A 54 5.06 -8.90 -7.61
N GLN A 55 6.26 -9.50 -7.55
CA GLN A 55 7.53 -8.75 -7.49
C GLN A 55 7.66 -7.77 -8.66
N LEU A 56 7.35 -8.22 -9.88
CA LEU A 56 7.40 -7.36 -11.07
C LEU A 56 6.46 -6.16 -10.94
N LYS A 57 5.21 -6.39 -10.51
CA LYS A 57 4.21 -5.32 -10.32
C LYS A 57 4.67 -4.26 -9.30
N PHE A 58 5.28 -4.70 -8.19
CA PHE A 58 5.77 -3.79 -7.15
C PHE A 58 7.12 -3.14 -7.48
N GLN A 59 7.86 -3.64 -8.48
CA GLN A 59 9.13 -3.04 -8.93
C GLN A 59 8.97 -2.08 -10.11
N MET A 60 7.80 -2.05 -10.77
CA MET A 60 7.52 -1.13 -11.88
C MET A 60 7.61 0.34 -11.43
N ASP A 61 8.30 1.18 -12.18
CA ASP A 61 8.47 2.60 -11.86
C ASP A 61 7.29 3.43 -12.36
N ASP A 62 6.19 3.39 -11.60
CA ASP A 62 4.95 4.11 -11.89
C ASP A 62 4.86 5.48 -11.21
N GLY A 63 5.91 5.91 -10.50
CA GLY A 63 5.91 7.13 -9.68
C GLY A 63 4.96 7.13 -8.47
N LYS A 64 4.28 6.00 -8.19
CA LYS A 64 3.34 5.86 -7.07
C LYS A 64 4.05 5.38 -5.80
N PRO A 65 3.65 5.87 -4.62
CA PRO A 65 4.19 5.40 -3.35
C PRO A 65 3.80 3.93 -3.11
N ILE A 66 4.62 3.21 -2.34
CA ILE A 66 4.50 1.76 -2.16
C ILE A 66 3.13 1.33 -1.63
N HIS A 67 2.52 2.13 -0.75
CA HIS A 67 1.22 1.84 -0.13
C HIS A 67 0.01 2.08 -1.05
N LEU A 68 0.20 2.57 -2.28
CA LEU A 68 -0.85 2.69 -3.31
C LEU A 68 -0.57 1.80 -4.53
N LYS A 69 0.49 1.00 -4.47
CA LYS A 69 1.05 0.30 -5.64
C LYS A 69 0.23 -0.94 -6.04
N ALA A 70 -0.55 -1.52 -5.12
CA ALA A 70 -1.43 -2.63 -5.48
C ALA A 70 -2.71 -2.17 -6.21
N GLY A 71 -3.03 -0.86 -6.18
CA GLY A 71 -4.03 -0.22 -7.04
C GLY A 71 -5.29 0.25 -6.31
N LYS A 72 -6.47 -0.08 -6.85
CA LYS A 72 -7.77 0.39 -6.35
C LYS A 72 -8.10 -0.07 -4.93
N ARG A 73 -7.68 -1.29 -4.56
CA ARG A 73 -7.91 -1.85 -3.21
C ARG A 73 -7.20 -1.04 -2.14
N ASP A 74 -5.92 -0.72 -2.36
CA ASP A 74 -5.12 0.07 -1.43
C ASP A 74 -5.73 1.46 -1.21
N LYS A 75 -6.25 2.09 -2.27
CA LYS A 75 -6.96 3.37 -2.17
C LYS A 75 -8.21 3.26 -1.30
N PHE A 76 -9.01 2.21 -1.48
CA PHE A 76 -10.21 2.00 -0.66
C PHE A 76 -9.84 1.86 0.82
N PHE A 77 -8.85 1.02 1.15
CA PHE A 77 -8.42 0.85 2.53
C PHE A 77 -7.84 2.14 3.11
N TYR A 78 -7.04 2.87 2.35
CA TYR A 78 -6.50 4.16 2.78
C TYR A 78 -7.60 5.16 3.15
N TYR A 79 -8.61 5.32 2.28
CA TYR A 79 -9.72 6.22 2.57
C TYR A 79 -10.60 5.70 3.70
N ALA A 80 -10.83 4.39 3.81
CA ALA A 80 -11.58 3.81 4.92
C ALA A 80 -10.90 4.07 6.26
N THR A 81 -9.57 3.89 6.35
CA THR A 81 -8.81 4.19 7.56
C THR A 81 -8.84 5.68 7.90
N LEU A 82 -8.70 6.56 6.91
CA LEU A 82 -8.80 8.01 7.13
C LEU A 82 -10.19 8.42 7.66
N TRP A 83 -11.26 7.88 7.07
CA TRP A 83 -12.62 8.12 7.53
C TRP A 83 -12.83 7.63 8.96
N LEU A 84 -12.37 6.42 9.27
CA LEU A 84 -12.50 5.85 10.61
C LEU A 84 -11.72 6.67 11.65
N CYS A 85 -10.49 7.07 11.34
CA CYS A 85 -9.69 7.93 12.20
C CYS A 85 -10.34 9.30 12.39
N GLY A 86 -10.84 9.93 11.32
CA GLY A 86 -11.52 11.23 11.41
C GLY A 86 -12.79 11.16 12.25
N PHE A 87 -13.61 10.12 12.04
CA PHE A 87 -14.82 9.90 12.82
C PHE A 87 -14.52 9.61 14.29
N GLY A 88 -13.52 8.77 14.58
CA GLY A 88 -13.07 8.48 15.94
C GLY A 88 -12.55 9.73 16.65
N LEU A 89 -11.74 10.54 15.96
CA LEU A 89 -11.18 11.78 16.51
C LEU A 89 -12.27 12.80 16.84
N MET A 90 -13.27 12.96 15.96
CA MET A 90 -14.41 13.86 16.20
C MET A 90 -15.23 13.42 17.41
N ASN A 91 -15.53 12.13 17.54
CA ASN A 91 -16.22 11.58 18.71
C ASN A 91 -15.39 11.75 19.99
N TYR A 92 -14.08 11.58 19.90
CA TYR A 92 -13.19 11.78 21.04
C TYR A 92 -13.19 13.23 21.52
N PHE A 93 -13.15 14.20 20.60
CA PHE A 93 -13.28 15.61 20.97
C PHE A 93 -14.66 15.95 21.56
N ALA A 94 -15.74 15.41 20.97
CA ALA A 94 -17.09 15.58 21.52
C ALA A 94 -17.19 15.00 22.93
N PHE A 95 -16.58 13.85 23.17
CA PHE A 95 -16.54 13.21 24.49
C PHE A 95 -15.77 14.05 25.52
N ILE A 96 -14.57 14.54 25.18
CA ILE A 96 -13.80 15.42 26.07
C ILE A 96 -14.61 16.69 26.38
N TYR A 97 -15.17 17.33 25.36
CA TYR A 97 -15.99 18.53 25.55
C TYR A 97 -17.19 18.25 26.47
N TYR A 98 -17.92 17.17 26.22
CA TYR A 98 -19.05 16.75 27.05
C TYR A 98 -18.62 16.48 28.51
N SER A 99 -17.46 15.86 28.71
CA SER A 99 -16.94 15.55 30.05
C SER A 99 -16.57 16.81 30.83
N ALA A 100 -16.17 17.88 30.14
CA ALA A 100 -15.84 19.17 30.74
C ALA A 100 -17.07 20.05 31.04
N LEU A 101 -18.24 19.71 30.50
CA LEU A 101 -19.46 20.52 30.62
C LEU A 101 -20.17 20.35 31.98
N SER A 102 -20.87 21.41 32.41
CA SER A 102 -21.80 21.37 33.55
C SER A 102 -23.10 20.64 33.18
N GLU A 103 -23.86 20.14 34.17
CA GLU A 103 -25.09 19.36 33.94
C GLU A 103 -26.15 20.10 33.11
N LYS A 104 -26.23 21.44 33.21
CA LYS A 104 -27.19 22.24 32.43
C LYS A 104 -26.83 22.28 30.95
N ASP A 105 -25.54 22.39 30.65
CA ASP A 105 -25.04 22.47 29.29
C ASP A 105 -25.08 21.09 28.60
N LYS A 106 -24.93 20.01 29.37
CA LYS A 106 -25.07 18.63 28.86
C LYS A 106 -26.46 18.38 28.27
N LYS A 107 -27.52 18.77 28.98
CA LYS A 107 -28.91 18.63 28.48
C LYS A 107 -29.11 19.34 27.14
N LYS A 108 -28.55 20.54 26.99
CA LYS A 108 -28.62 21.31 25.75
C LYS A 108 -27.81 20.68 24.61
N PHE A 109 -26.67 20.06 24.94
CA PHE A 109 -25.85 19.33 23.98
C PHE A 109 -26.54 18.05 23.50
N ASP A 110 -27.18 17.31 24.40
CA ASP A 110 -27.94 16.10 24.07
C ASP A 110 -29.13 16.44 23.16
N GLU A 111 -29.87 17.51 23.47
CA GLU A 111 -30.97 18.01 22.64
C GLU A 111 -30.50 18.42 21.23
N PHE A 112 -29.30 19.00 21.11
CA PHE A 112 -28.68 19.33 19.81
C PHE A 112 -28.29 18.07 19.01
N TRP A 113 -27.81 17.02 19.66
CA TRP A 113 -27.43 15.78 18.99
C TRP A 113 -28.63 14.90 18.60
N GLU A 114 -29.72 14.93 19.36
CA GLU A 114 -30.95 14.21 19.03
C GLU A 114 -31.81 14.91 17.98
N LEU A 115 -31.61 16.22 17.74
CA LEU A 115 -32.34 16.97 16.71
C LEU A 115 -31.87 16.70 15.27
N LYS A 116 -30.88 15.83 15.07
CA LYS A 116 -30.22 15.60 13.78
C LYS A 116 -30.45 14.18 13.26
#